data_AF-A0A2H3DHV8-F1
#
_entry.id   AF-A0A2H3DHV8-F1
#
_cell.length_a   1.000
_cell.length_b   1.000
_cell.length_c   1.000
_cell.angle_alpha   90.00
_cell.angle_beta   90.00
_cell.angle_gamma   90.00
#
_symmetry.space_group_name_H-M   'P 1'
#
loop_
_entity.id
_entity.type
_entity.pdbx_description
1 polymer ?
#
loop_
_entity_poly.entity_id
_entity_poly.type
_entity_poly.pdbx_seq_one_letter_code
_entity_poly.pdbx_strand_id
1 'polypeptide(L)' 'IQCEESKCKFSLFHSSCCKPPICLRTCWQYLRYPEQYSPNISGYCPFCDWETQYQ' A
#
# COMPACT_ATOMS: atom_id res chain seq x y z
N ILE A 1 -9.09 -10.40 -8.01
CA ILE A 1 -8.92 -9.10 -8.69
C ILE A 1 -7.52 -9.12 -9.30
N GLN A 2 -7.43 -9.12 -10.64
CA GLN A 2 -6.16 -8.85 -11.31
C GLN A 2 -5.95 -7.34 -11.31
N CYS A 3 -4.74 -6.93 -10.97
CA CYS A 3 -4.34 -5.54 -10.83
C CYS A 3 -2.90 -5.48 -11.33
N GLU A 4 -2.64 -4.71 -12.38
CA GLU A 4 -1.28 -4.60 -12.94
C GLU A 4 -0.52 -3.41 -12.36
N GLU A 5 -1.21 -2.51 -11.65
CA GLU A 5 -0.62 -1.36 -10.98
C GLU A 5 0.28 -1.80 -9.82
N SER A 6 1.54 -1.38 -9.82
CA SER A 6 2.54 -1.72 -8.79
C SER A 6 2.12 -1.32 -7.37
N LYS A 7 1.31 -0.27 -7.23
CA LYS A 7 0.82 0.22 -5.95
C LYS A 7 -0.22 -0.71 -5.34
N CYS A 8 -0.82 -1.56 -6.16
CA CYS A 8 -1.92 -2.42 -5.78
C CYS A 8 -1.44 -3.64 -5.02
N LYS A 9 -2.03 -3.92 -3.85
CA LYS A 9 -1.61 -5.04 -2.98
C LYS A 9 -1.75 -6.43 -3.59
N PHE A 10 -2.50 -6.54 -4.69
CA PHE A 10 -2.74 -7.77 -5.44
C PHE A 10 -1.93 -7.84 -6.74
N SER A 11 -1.13 -6.81 -7.05
CA SER A 11 -0.31 -6.81 -8.25
C SER A 11 0.86 -7.75 -8.14
N LEU A 12 1.16 -8.43 -9.25
CA LEU A 12 2.36 -9.24 -9.40
C LEU A 12 3.63 -8.37 -9.44
N PHE A 13 3.49 -7.08 -9.76
CA PHE A 13 4.57 -6.09 -9.79
C PHE A 13 4.71 -5.33 -8.47
N HIS A 14 3.91 -5.68 -7.45
CA HIS A 14 3.97 -5.01 -6.16
C HIS A 14 5.32 -5.24 -5.47
N SER A 15 5.87 -4.18 -4.87
CA SER A 15 7.19 -4.22 -4.24
C SER A 15 7.30 -5.35 -3.22
N SER A 16 8.33 -6.19 -3.37
CA SER A 16 8.65 -7.26 -2.42
C SER A 16 9.11 -6.74 -1.06
N CYS A 17 9.41 -5.44 -0.96
CA CYS A 17 9.71 -4.74 0.29
C CYS A 17 8.44 -4.32 1.05
N CYS A 18 7.26 -4.28 0.42
CA CYS A 18 6.00 -4.05 1.12
C CYS A 18 5.57 -5.30 1.87
N LYS A 19 6.08 -5.43 3.09
CA LYS A 19 5.78 -6.55 3.97
C LYS A 19 5.19 -6.06 5.29
N PRO A 20 4.45 -6.94 6.01
CA PRO A 20 4.11 -6.71 7.41
C PRO A 20 5.37 -6.44 8.25
N PRO A 21 5.29 -5.62 9.32
CA PRO A 21 4.09 -4.96 9.84
C PRO A 21 3.78 -3.59 9.22
N ILE A 22 4.71 -3.00 8.48
CA ILE A 22 4.63 -1.61 8.00
C ILE A 22 3.43 -1.45 7.06
N CYS A 23 3.39 -2.25 5.99
CA CYS A 23 2.37 -2.22 4.94
C CYS A 23 0.94 -2.39 5.54
N LEU A 24 0.78 -3.19 6.60
CA LEU A 24 -0.51 -3.42 7.26
C LEU A 24 -1.00 -2.26 8.13
N ARG A 25 -0.08 -1.46 8.69
CA ARG A 25 -0.41 -0.37 9.62
C ARG A 25 -0.50 0.99 8.94
N THR A 26 0.10 1.14 7.77
CA THR A 26 0.26 2.46 7.13
C THR A 26 -0.30 2.54 5.71
N CYS A 27 -0.89 1.48 5.16
CA CYS A 27 -1.46 1.50 3.81
C CYS A 27 -2.99 1.39 3.85
N TRP A 28 -3.69 2.35 3.24
CA TRP A 28 -5.15 2.38 3.18
C TRP A 28 -5.76 1.11 2.58
N GLN A 29 -5.05 0.41 1.67
CA GLN A 29 -5.54 -0.84 1.08
C GLN A 29 -5.68 -1.99 2.09
N TYR A 30 -5.03 -1.92 3.26
CA TYR A 30 -5.10 -2.95 4.30
C TYR A 30 -5.92 -2.52 5.51
N LEU A 31 -6.01 -1.21 5.76
CA LEU A 31 -6.75 -0.66 6.87
C LEU A 31 -8.26 -0.74 6.61
N ARG A 32 -9.02 -0.94 7.69
CA ARG A 32 -10.48 -0.87 7.64
C ARG A 32 -10.96 0.18 8.63
N TYR A 33 -12.26 0.47 8.61
CA TYR A 33 -12.86 1.26 9.68
C TYR A 33 -12.63 0.56 11.03
N PRO A 34 -12.21 1.25 12.10
CA PRO A 34 -11.96 2.69 12.23
C PRO A 34 -10.49 3.11 12.01
N GLU A 35 -9.60 2.17 11.77
CA GLU A 35 -8.14 2.38 11.63
C GLU A 35 -7.79 3.39 10.52
N GLN A 36 -8.61 3.46 9.47
CA GLN A 36 -8.46 4.46 8.41
C GLN A 36 -8.67 5.91 8.91
N TYR A 37 -9.43 6.13 9.99
CA TYR A 37 -9.83 7.46 10.46
C TYR A 37 -9.03 7.96 11.66
N SER A 38 -8.37 7.07 12.40
CA SER A 38 -7.47 7.41 13.51
C SER A 38 -6.25 6.48 13.42
N PRO A 39 -5.09 6.95 12.92
CA PRO A 39 -4.61 8.33 12.84
C PRO A 39 -4.91 9.09 11.52
N ASN A 40 -6.01 8.78 10.83
CA ASN A 40 -6.37 9.36 9.53
C ASN A 40 -5.37 8.97 8.42
N ILE A 41 -5.44 7.70 8.02
CA ILE A 41 -4.56 7.14 6.99
C ILE A 41 -5.37 7.00 5.70
N SER A 42 -5.15 7.93 4.77
CA SER A 42 -5.77 7.94 3.44
C SER A 42 -4.79 7.58 2.31
N GLY A 43 -3.51 7.35 2.64
CA GLY A 43 -2.43 7.13 1.68
C GLY A 43 -1.92 5.70 1.60
N TYR A 44 -1.15 5.43 0.54
CA TYR A 44 -0.37 4.21 0.39
C TYR A 44 0.80 4.20 1.38
N CYS A 45 1.30 3.02 1.76
CA CYS A 45 2.57 2.97 2.46
C CYS A 45 3.74 3.33 1.51
N PRO A 46 4.93 3.67 2.04
CA PRO A 46 6.08 4.08 1.22
C PRO A 46 6.50 3.07 0.13
N PHE A 47 6.24 1.77 0.36
CA PHE A 47 6.59 0.72 -0.60
C PHE A 47 5.51 0.49 -1.67
N CYS A 48 4.23 0.73 -1.33
CA CYS A 48 3.16 0.76 -2.31
C CYS A 48 3.29 1.99 -3.20
N ASP A 49 3.78 3.12 -2.68
CA ASP A 49 3.90 4.36 -3.46
C ASP A 49 5.21 4.47 -4.26
N TRP A 50 6.05 3.43 -4.26
CA TRP A 50 7.36 3.40 -4.92
C TRP A 50 7.26 3.29 -6.45
N GLU A 51 6.52 4.15 -7.14
CA GLU A 51 6.47 4.08 -8.61
C GLU A 51 6.50 5.42 -9.35
N THR A 52 7.35 6.35 -8.92
CA THR A 52 7.69 7.53 -9.74
C THR A 52 9.12 8.07 -9.54
N GLN A 53 10.14 7.22 -9.33
CA GLN A 53 11.53 7.73 -9.28
C GLN A 53 12.47 7.23 -10.39
N TYR A 54 12.00 6.36 -11.30
CA TYR A 54 12.81 5.97 -12.46
C TYR A 54 11.93 5.79 -13.70
N GLN A 55 11.38 6.90 -14.20
CA GLN A 55 10.94 7.03 -15.58
C GLN A 55 11.23 8.43 -16.09
#